data_AF-A0A1U7CKQ9-F1
#
_entry.id   AF-A0A1U7CKQ9-F1
#
_cell.length_a   1.000
_cell.length_b   1.000
_cell.length_c   1.000
_cell.angle_alpha   90.00
_cell.angle_beta   90.00
_cell.angle_gamma   90.00
#
_symmetry.space_group_name_H-M   'P 1'
#
loop_
_entity.id
_entity.type
_entity.pdbx_description
1 polymer ?
#
loop_
_entity_poly.entity_id
_entity_poly.type
_entity_poly.pdbx_seq_one_letter_code
_entity_poly.pdbx_strand_id
1 'polypeptide(L)'
;MDEEELHEVEVVIEPRFERLEELGVSLEEFEEAISKALDEYHDLIESQGDPDETPSIDQLRVQIGDRDFLLGEIAEIQITGDLD
;
A
#
# COMPACT_ATOMS: atom_id res chain seq x y z
N MET A 1 -7.11 28.73 -17.13
CA MET A 1 -6.33 28.32 -15.96
C MET A 1 -6.95 27.00 -15.62
N ASP A 2 -6.39 25.98 -16.22
CA ASP A 2 -6.85 24.61 -16.13
C ASP A 2 -6.56 24.17 -14.70
N GLU A 3 -7.63 24.06 -13.90
CA GLU A 3 -7.59 23.46 -12.58
C GLU A 3 -7.39 21.97 -12.84
N GLU A 4 -6.16 21.49 -12.66
CA GLU A 4 -5.87 20.06 -12.62
C GLU A 4 -6.72 19.47 -11.48
N GLU A 5 -7.88 18.92 -11.83
CA GLU A 5 -8.72 18.10 -10.95
C GLU A 5 -7.87 16.88 -10.59
N LEU A 6 -7.14 16.99 -9.48
CA LEU A 6 -6.51 15.84 -8.85
C LEU A 6 -7.65 14.92 -8.45
N HIS A 7 -7.96 13.93 -9.29
CA HIS A 7 -8.86 12.85 -8.93
C HIS A 7 -8.30 12.20 -7.66
N GLU A 8 -8.93 12.46 -6.51
CA GLU A 8 -8.52 11.91 -5.23
C GLU A 8 -8.83 10.42 -5.23
N VAL A 9 -7.81 9.60 -5.50
CA VAL A 9 -7.89 8.15 -5.32
C VAL A 9 -7.76 7.88 -3.82
N GLU A 10 -8.83 7.43 -3.19
CA GLU A 10 -8.79 6.97 -1.80
C GLU A 10 -8.35 5.51 -1.79
N VAL A 11 -7.29 5.23 -1.03
CA VAL A 11 -6.79 3.86 -0.84
C VAL A 11 -6.99 3.47 0.61
N VAL A 12 -7.88 2.50 0.83
CA VAL A 12 -8.18 1.94 2.14
C VAL A 12 -7.42 0.61 2.27
N ILE A 13 -6.57 0.52 3.31
CA ILE A 13 -5.80 -0.68 3.62
C ILE A 13 -6.29 -1.22 4.96
N GLU A 14 -6.94 -2.39 4.94
CA GLU A 14 -7.46 -3.05 6.13
C GLU A 14 -6.58 -4.25 6.51
N PRO A 15 -6.02 -4.31 7.72
CA PRO A 15 -5.22 -5.45 8.15
C PRO A 15 -6.05 -6.73 8.20
N ARG A 16 -5.50 -7.82 7.68
CA ARG A 16 -6.06 -9.17 7.88
C ARG A 16 -5.63 -9.69 9.25
N PHE A 17 -6.38 -9.33 10.29
CA PHE A 17 -6.07 -9.70 11.66
C PHE A 17 -5.78 -11.20 11.84
N GLU A 18 -6.55 -12.09 11.21
CA GLU A 18 -6.30 -13.54 11.26
C GLU A 18 -4.90 -13.90 10.75
N ARG A 19 -4.45 -13.27 9.65
CA ARG A 19 -3.10 -13.49 9.10
C ARG A 19 -2.02 -12.90 9.99
N LEU A 20 -2.24 -11.71 10.53
CA LEU A 20 -1.29 -11.09 11.46
C LEU A 20 -1.11 -11.96 12.71
N GLU A 21 -2.21 -12.50 13.26
CA GLU A 21 -2.17 -13.44 14.38
C GLU A 21 -1.43 -14.75 14.03
N GLU A 22 -1.67 -15.34 12.85
CA GLU A 22 -0.93 -16.52 12.37
C GLU A 22 0.58 -16.27 12.24
N LEU A 23 0.95 -15.05 11.83
CA LEU A 23 2.34 -14.63 11.66
C LEU A 23 3.00 -14.18 12.97
N GLY A 24 2.21 -13.97 14.03
CA GLY A 24 2.67 -13.41 15.29
C GLY A 24 3.08 -11.93 15.17
N VAL A 25 2.44 -11.20 14.27
CA VAL A 25 2.68 -9.78 13.99
C VAL A 25 1.68 -8.93 14.75
N SER A 26 2.18 -7.92 15.46
CA SER A 26 1.33 -6.95 16.15
C SER A 26 0.76 -5.92 15.17
N LEU A 27 -0.39 -5.32 15.51
CA LEU A 27 -0.96 -4.24 14.71
C LEU A 27 0.02 -3.06 14.55
N GLU A 28 0.73 -2.69 15.62
CA GLU A 28 1.73 -1.62 15.60
C GLU A 28 2.86 -1.92 14.60
N GLU A 29 3.39 -3.15 14.60
CA GLU A 29 4.43 -3.58 13.65
C GLU A 29 3.93 -3.58 12.20
N PHE A 30 2.66 -3.96 12.01
CA PHE A 30 2.01 -3.87 10.70
C PHE A 30 1.92 -2.41 10.25
N GLU A 31 1.35 -1.53 11.07
CA GLU A 31 1.18 -0.10 10.73
C GLU A 31 2.51 0.58 10.40
N GLU A 32 3.57 0.32 11.19
CA GLU A 32 4.91 0.83 10.90
C GLU A 32 5.45 0.33 9.56
N ALA A 33 5.27 -0.96 9.27
CA ALA A 33 5.75 -1.55 8.02
C ALA A 33 4.95 -1.06 6.81
N ILE A 34 3.64 -0.87 6.95
CA ILE A 34 2.78 -0.27 5.92
C ILE A 34 3.21 1.15 5.64
N SER A 35 3.35 1.98 6.68
CA SER A 35 3.75 3.38 6.53
C SER A 35 5.04 3.48 5.72
N LYS A 36 6.05 2.67 6.07
CA LYS A 36 7.33 2.67 5.36
C LYS A 36 7.19 2.21 3.91
N ALA A 37 6.42 1.15 3.67
CA ALA A 37 6.22 0.63 2.32
C ALA A 37 5.48 1.65 1.43
N LEU A 38 4.51 2.39 1.99
CA LEU A 38 3.78 3.45 1.29
C LEU A 38 4.67 4.66 0.97
N ASP A 39 5.54 5.07 1.90
CA ASP A 39 6.56 6.09 1.63
C ASP A 39 7.46 5.67 0.45
N GLU A 40 7.97 4.44 0.47
CA GLU A 40 8.79 3.92 -0.64
C GLU A 40 8.02 3.84 -1.96
N TYR A 41 6.73 3.50 -1.90
CA TYR A 41 5.84 3.47 -3.05
C TYR A 41 5.58 4.86 -3.63
N HIS A 42 5.36 5.86 -2.77
CA HIS A 42 5.21 7.26 -3.17
C HIS A 42 6.47 7.78 -3.86
N ASP A 43 7.65 7.58 -3.26
CA ASP A 43 8.94 7.96 -3.85
C ASP A 43 9.14 7.28 -5.22
N LEU A 44 8.71 6.02 -5.36
CA LEU A 44 8.81 5.27 -6.60
C LEU A 44 7.88 5.81 -7.69
N ILE A 45 6.64 6.18 -7.36
CA ILE A 45 5.71 6.83 -8.29
C ILE A 45 6.27 8.18 -8.74
N GLU A 46 6.72 9.00 -7.80
CA GLU A 46 7.30 10.32 -8.08
C GLU A 46 8.56 10.21 -8.94
N SER A 47 9.37 9.15 -8.76
CA SER A 47 10.59 8.93 -9.52
C SER A 47 10.37 8.30 -10.90
N GLN A 48 9.37 7.44 -11.09
CA GLN A 48 9.17 6.72 -12.35
C GLN A 48 8.32 7.52 -13.35
N GLY A 49 7.44 8.41 -12.90
CA GLY A 49 6.68 9.33 -13.76
C GLY A 49 5.63 8.67 -14.67
N ASP A 50 5.72 7.37 -14.93
CA ASP A 50 4.79 6.59 -15.75
C ASP A 50 4.00 5.58 -14.88
N PRO A 51 2.67 5.75 -14.74
CA PRO A 51 1.83 4.89 -13.90
C PRO A 51 1.67 3.46 -14.42
N ASP A 52 1.97 3.20 -15.70
CA ASP A 52 1.91 1.87 -16.32
C ASP A 52 3.06 0.95 -15.88
N GLU A 53 4.17 1.49 -15.37
CA GLU A 53 5.30 0.71 -14.84
C GLU A 53 5.25 0.58 -13.31
N THR A 54 4.35 1.30 -12.64
CA THR A 54 4.19 1.25 -11.20
C THR A 54 3.55 -0.07 -10.75
N PRO A 55 4.18 -0.82 -9.84
CA PRO A 55 3.59 -2.06 -9.32
C PRO A 55 2.26 -1.78 -8.63
N SER A 56 1.29 -2.69 -8.76
CA SER A 56 0.02 -2.56 -8.03
C SER A 56 0.27 -2.58 -6.53
N ILE A 57 -0.49 -1.79 -5.77
CA ILE A 57 -0.29 -1.64 -4.32
C ILE A 57 -0.40 -2.98 -3.56
N ASP A 58 -1.16 -3.96 -4.07
CA ASP A 58 -1.22 -5.31 -3.48
C ASP A 58 0.08 -6.10 -3.60
N GLN A 59 0.89 -5.77 -4.60
CA GLN A 59 2.19 -6.38 -4.86
C GLN A 59 3.33 -5.67 -4.12
N LEU A 60 3.00 -4.62 -3.37
CA LEU A 60 3.97 -3.90 -2.55
C LEU A 60 4.57 -4.85 -1.51
N ARG A 61 5.90 -4.87 -1.43
CA ARG A 61 6.62 -5.69 -0.45
C ARG A 61 6.69 -4.94 0.87
N VAL A 62 6.17 -5.57 1.91
CA VAL A 62 6.15 -5.06 3.27
C VAL A 62 7.07 -5.94 4.11
N GLN A 63 8.07 -5.31 4.73
CA GLN A 63 9.00 -6.00 5.61
C GLN A 63 8.52 -5.87 7.05
N ILE A 64 8.20 -7.01 7.69
CA ILE A 64 7.79 -7.08 9.09
C ILE A 64 8.77 -8.00 9.83
N GLY A 65 9.60 -7.41 10.69
CA GLY A 65 10.74 -8.09 11.29
C GLY A 65 11.76 -8.53 10.25
N ASP A 66 12.14 -9.82 10.25
CA ASP A 66 13.08 -10.43 9.30
C ASP A 66 12.38 -11.07 8.08
N ARG A 67 11.10 -10.78 7.85
CA ARG A 67 10.29 -11.41 6.80
C ARG A 67 9.66 -10.38 5.87
N ASP A 68 9.68 -10.71 4.59
CA ASP A 68 9.02 -9.93 3.55
C ASP A 68 7.68 -10.60 3.18
N PHE A 69 6.62 -9.80 3.12
CA PHE A 69 5.28 -10.21 2.72
C PHE A 69 4.76 -9.31 1.62
N LEU A 70 3.87 -9.80 0.78
CA LEU A 70 3.11 -8.92 -0.11
C LEU A 70 1.98 -8.26 0.68
N LEU A 71 1.72 -6.98 0.41
CA LEU A 71 0.66 -6.24 1.10
C LEU A 71 -0.69 -6.95 0.98
N GLY A 72 -1.04 -7.44 -0.22
CA GLY A 72 -2.30 -8.16 -0.46
C GLY A 72 -2.41 -9.52 0.25
N GLU A 73 -1.32 -10.06 0.80
CA GLU A 73 -1.36 -11.29 1.61
C GLU A 73 -1.81 -11.00 3.05
N ILE A 74 -1.36 -9.87 3.60
CA ILE A 74 -1.52 -9.49 5.01
C ILE A 74 -2.57 -8.38 5.23
N ALA A 75 -3.02 -7.74 4.16
CA ALA A 75 -4.04 -6.70 4.17
C ALA A 75 -5.02 -6.88 3.01
N GLU A 76 -6.23 -6.39 3.21
CA GLU A 76 -7.20 -6.15 2.14
C GLU A 76 -7.07 -4.70 1.67
N ILE A 77 -7.04 -4.50 0.36
CA ILE A 77 -6.83 -3.18 -0.23
C ILE A 77 -8.03 -2.85 -1.09
N GLN A 78 -8.65 -1.72 -0.79
CA GLN A 78 -9.78 -1.20 -1.53
C GLN A 78 -9.37 0.17 -2.08
N ILE A 79 -9.43 0.28 -3.41
CA ILE A 79 -9.16 1.53 -4.10
C ILE A 79 -10.52 2.11 -4.49
N THR A 80 -10.91 3.19 -3.84
CA THR A 80 -12.15 3.92 -4.09
C THR A 80 -11.82 5.24 -4.78
N GLY A 81 -12.25 5.37 -6.04
CA GLY A 81 -12.10 6.59 -6.83
C GLY A 81 -13.04 6.55 -8.03
N ASP A 82 -13.56 7.71 -8.41
CA ASP A 82 -14.32 7.86 -9.66
C ASP A 82 -13.32 7.74 -10.83
N LEU A 83 -13.31 6.57 -11.47
CA LEU A 83 -12.63 6.32 -12.75
C LEU A 83 -13.58 6.75 -13.88
N ASP A 84 -14.03 8.01 -13.90
CA ASP A 84 -14.84 8.57 -15.00
C ASP A 84 -14.05 9.67 -15.74
#